data_AF-A0A4Y2NYS6-F1
#
_entry.id   AF-A0A4Y2NYS6-F1
#
_cell.length_a   1.000
_cell.length_b   1.000
_cell.length_c   1.000
_cell.angle_alpha   90.00
_cell.angle_beta   90.00
_cell.angle_gamma   90.00
#
_symmetry.space_group_name_H-M   'P 1'
#
loop_
_entity.id
_entity.type
_entity.pdbx_description
1 polymer ?
#
loop_
_entity_poly.entity_id
_entity_poly.type
_entity_poly.pdbx_seq_one_letter_code
_entity_poly.pdbx_strand_id
1 'polypeptide(L)'
;MARRLDCRRNSRTVQRQASVLNPPELGADTNNRCCWNRLWFVQDICGIICAVLTWLLVLYAEYVVVFVILLPSPYLYYSAVNFVIFQTLAFLAITSHLRTMFSDPGAVPRGNATKETIQQMGLCDGQVVYKCPKCCCIKPDRAHHCSVCQRCIKKMDHHCPWVNNCVGEKNQKYFVLFTFYIAVISSHAFFLAISHFIMCVNSDWNKCSSKSPPATVILLILLIFEALLFAIFTCVMFGTQVQAIWNDETGIEQLKKESVRWQKRSPWRSLRSVFGRFSLVWFSPFTGPSLNLNKLDGYLHAV
;
A
#
# COMPACT_ATOMS: atom_id res chain seq x y z
N MET A 1 20.56 -27.56 -9.46
CA MET A 1 21.30 -27.87 -10.72
C MET A 1 20.58 -27.22 -11.90
N ALA A 2 21.10 -26.11 -12.39
CA ALA A 2 20.60 -25.48 -13.61
C ALA A 2 21.07 -26.29 -14.83
N ARG A 3 20.15 -26.82 -15.63
CA ARG A 3 20.51 -27.41 -16.93
C ARG A 3 20.62 -26.29 -17.96
N ARG A 4 21.82 -26.06 -18.49
CA ARG A 4 22.01 -25.39 -19.78
C ARG A 4 21.38 -26.29 -20.84
N LEU A 5 20.42 -25.77 -21.61
CA LEU A 5 19.91 -26.43 -22.80
C LEU A 5 20.69 -25.90 -24.00
N ASP A 6 21.39 -26.83 -24.66
CA ASP A 6 22.18 -26.64 -25.88
C ASP A 6 21.26 -26.38 -27.08
N CYS A 7 21.54 -25.33 -27.85
CA CYS A 7 20.63 -24.68 -28.80
C CYS A 7 20.74 -25.22 -30.24
N ARG A 8 21.01 -26.52 -30.42
CA ARG A 8 21.13 -27.09 -31.79
C ARG A 8 20.30 -28.33 -32.11
N ARG A 9 19.41 -28.79 -31.23
CA ARG A 9 18.66 -30.04 -31.51
C ARG A 9 17.15 -30.07 -31.28
N ASN A 10 16.47 -28.95 -31.00
CA ASN A 10 15.03 -29.00 -30.75
C ASN A 10 14.21 -27.81 -31.29
N SER A 11 14.46 -27.41 -32.53
CA SER A 11 13.59 -26.49 -33.27
C SER A 11 12.17 -27.03 -33.51
N ARG A 12 11.85 -28.27 -33.12
CA ARG A 12 10.52 -28.89 -33.27
C ARG A 12 9.65 -28.91 -32.00
N THR A 13 10.15 -28.50 -30.83
CA THR A 13 9.41 -28.65 -29.55
C THR A 13 8.89 -27.34 -28.96
N VAL A 14 9.34 -26.18 -29.45
CA VAL A 14 8.82 -24.87 -29.00
C VAL A 14 7.49 -24.51 -29.69
N GLN A 15 7.10 -25.26 -30.72
CA GLN A 15 5.90 -24.97 -31.51
C GLN A 15 4.60 -25.56 -30.94
N ARG A 16 4.61 -26.24 -29.79
CA ARG A 16 3.45 -27.01 -29.29
C ARG A 16 2.66 -26.41 -28.12
N GLN A 17 2.84 -25.13 -27.79
CA GLN A 17 1.99 -24.45 -26.79
C GLN A 17 1.66 -22.98 -27.11
N ALA A 18 1.77 -22.58 -28.37
CA ALA A 18 1.16 -21.33 -28.85
C ALA A 18 -0.27 -21.61 -29.34
N SER A 19 -1.17 -22.02 -28.44
CA SER A 19 -2.59 -21.83 -28.73
C SER A 19 -2.83 -20.32 -28.72
N VAL A 20 -3.15 -19.79 -29.90
CA VAL A 20 -3.55 -18.41 -30.13
C VAL A 20 -4.83 -18.18 -29.33
N LEU A 21 -4.69 -17.69 -28.09
CA LEU A 21 -5.80 -17.08 -27.38
C LEU A 21 -6.08 -15.78 -28.12
N ASN A 22 -7.29 -15.66 -28.67
CA ASN A 22 -7.77 -14.42 -29.28
C ASN A 22 -7.54 -13.28 -28.29
N PRO A 23 -6.86 -12.19 -28.69
CA PRO A 23 -6.70 -11.05 -27.81
C PRO A 23 -8.10 -10.54 -27.43
N PRO A 24 -8.34 -10.18 -26.16
CA PRO A 24 -9.54 -9.42 -25.83
C PRO A 24 -9.55 -8.18 -26.73
N GLU A 25 -10.73 -7.85 -27.27
CA GLU A 25 -10.92 -6.69 -28.15
C GLU A 25 -10.17 -5.48 -27.61
N LEU A 26 -9.54 -4.73 -28.51
CA LEU A 26 -8.71 -3.55 -28.25
C LEU A 26 -9.55 -2.35 -27.73
N GLY A 27 -10.51 -2.60 -26.85
CA GLY A 27 -11.27 -1.60 -26.13
C GLY A 27 -10.47 -1.03 -24.96
N ALA A 28 -10.80 0.19 -24.53
CA ALA A 28 -10.22 0.81 -23.36
C ALA A 28 -10.40 -0.11 -22.13
N ASP A 29 -9.30 -0.56 -21.55
CA ASP A 29 -9.30 -1.47 -20.41
C ASP A 29 -9.80 -0.74 -19.14
N THR A 30 -11.08 -0.93 -18.84
CA THR A 30 -11.81 -0.33 -17.70
C THR A 30 -11.72 -1.14 -16.41
N ASN A 31 -11.00 -2.27 -16.42
CA ASN A 31 -10.90 -3.14 -15.24
C ASN A 31 -10.25 -2.39 -14.05
N ASN A 32 -10.90 -2.44 -12.90
CA ASN A 32 -10.60 -1.68 -11.68
C ASN A 32 -10.63 -0.15 -11.84
N ARG A 33 -11.28 0.37 -12.89
CA ARG A 33 -11.52 1.82 -13.01
C ARG A 33 -12.98 2.12 -12.71
N CYS A 34 -13.21 3.10 -11.84
CA CYS A 34 -14.54 3.58 -11.45
C CYS A 34 -14.68 5.08 -11.76
N CYS A 35 -15.91 5.61 -11.66
CA CYS A 35 -16.23 7.02 -11.86
C CYS A 35 -15.68 7.58 -13.19
N TRP A 36 -16.21 7.08 -14.32
CA TRP A 36 -15.78 7.49 -15.67
C TRP A 36 -14.27 7.37 -15.90
N ASN A 37 -13.68 6.24 -15.49
CA ASN A 37 -12.26 5.90 -15.63
C ASN A 37 -11.28 6.79 -14.84
N ARG A 38 -11.76 7.65 -13.93
CA ARG A 38 -10.92 8.60 -13.18
C ARG A 38 -10.30 8.00 -11.93
N LEU A 39 -10.97 7.05 -11.27
CA LEU A 39 -10.52 6.46 -10.01
C LEU A 39 -10.17 4.99 -10.19
N TRP A 40 -9.16 4.53 -9.44
CA TRP A 40 -8.86 3.10 -9.33
C TRP A 40 -9.66 2.51 -8.17
N PHE A 41 -10.26 1.34 -8.35
CA PHE A 41 -10.98 0.64 -7.29
C PHE A 41 -11.09 -0.85 -7.59
N VAL A 42 -10.64 -1.70 -6.67
CA VAL A 42 -10.72 -3.16 -6.82
C VAL A 42 -12.04 -3.65 -6.25
N GLN A 43 -12.79 -4.43 -7.02
CA GLN A 43 -14.07 -5.04 -6.60
C GLN A 43 -13.84 -6.35 -5.82
N ASP A 44 -13.06 -6.27 -4.74
CA ASP A 44 -12.79 -7.40 -3.83
C ASP A 44 -13.67 -7.25 -2.58
N ILE A 45 -14.64 -8.16 -2.40
CA ILE A 45 -15.59 -8.13 -1.27
C ILE A 45 -14.83 -8.16 0.07
N CYS A 46 -13.80 -9.01 0.18
CA CYS A 46 -12.98 -9.11 1.38
C CYS A 46 -12.26 -7.79 1.66
N GLY A 47 -11.64 -7.20 0.64
CA GLY A 47 -10.97 -5.91 0.74
C GLY A 47 -11.91 -4.76 1.12
N ILE A 48 -13.12 -4.72 0.55
CA ILE A 48 -14.14 -3.71 0.91
C ILE A 48 -14.53 -3.83 2.38
N ILE A 49 -14.79 -5.05 2.87
CA ILE A 49 -15.12 -5.28 4.28
C ILE A 49 -13.96 -4.82 5.18
N CYS A 50 -12.71 -5.20 4.87
CA CYS A 50 -11.55 -4.77 5.64
C CYS A 50 -11.35 -3.24 5.63
N ALA A 51 -11.62 -2.57 4.51
CA ALA A 51 -11.54 -1.11 4.43
C ALA A 51 -12.61 -0.43 5.29
N VAL A 52 -13.86 -0.92 5.26
CA VAL A 52 -14.94 -0.41 6.11
C VAL A 52 -14.62 -0.64 7.59
N LEU A 53 -14.14 -1.83 7.96
CA LEU A 53 -13.70 -2.13 9.33
C LEU A 53 -12.58 -1.17 9.79
N THR A 54 -11.64 -0.85 8.90
CA THR A 54 -10.59 0.14 9.20
C THR A 54 -11.19 1.50 9.57
N TRP A 55 -12.20 1.98 8.82
CA TRP A 55 -12.85 3.25 9.12
C TRP A 55 -13.66 3.20 10.42
N LEU A 56 -14.34 2.07 10.70
CA LEU A 56 -15.08 1.90 11.96
C LEU A 56 -14.16 1.88 13.19
N LEU A 57 -12.98 1.27 13.09
CA LEU A 57 -11.97 1.28 14.16
C LEU A 57 -11.47 2.71 14.43
N VAL A 58 -11.11 3.45 13.39
CA VAL A 58 -10.71 4.87 13.54
C VAL A 58 -11.84 5.70 14.14
N LEU A 59 -13.09 5.51 13.73
CA LEU A 59 -14.25 6.21 14.29
C LEU A 59 -14.51 5.83 15.75
N TYR A 60 -14.28 4.57 16.13
CA TYR A 60 -14.38 4.13 17.52
C TYR A 60 -13.30 4.81 18.38
N ALA A 61 -12.04 4.80 17.93
CA ALA A 61 -10.94 5.47 18.61
C ALA A 61 -11.19 6.98 18.76
N GLU A 62 -11.67 7.62 17.69
CA GLU A 62 -12.13 9.02 17.70
C GLU A 62 -13.19 9.26 18.77
N TYR A 63 -14.23 8.43 18.81
CA TYR A 63 -15.30 8.57 19.78
C TYR A 63 -14.77 8.48 21.22
N VAL A 64 -13.95 7.48 21.54
CA VAL A 64 -13.44 7.29 22.90
C VAL A 64 -12.45 8.39 23.27
N VAL A 65 -11.50 8.74 22.40
CA VAL A 65 -10.51 9.78 22.68
C VAL A 65 -11.19 11.14 22.88
N VAL A 66 -12.09 11.54 21.98
CA VAL A 66 -12.71 12.86 22.08
C VAL A 66 -13.74 12.91 23.21
N PHE A 67 -14.71 11.99 23.24
CA PHE A 67 -15.87 12.11 24.14
C PHE A 67 -15.68 11.50 25.52
N VAL A 68 -14.79 10.52 25.67
CA VAL A 68 -14.55 9.86 26.96
C VAL A 68 -13.32 10.43 27.64
N ILE A 69 -12.25 10.76 26.89
CA ILE A 69 -10.97 11.20 27.48
C ILE A 69 -10.84 12.73 27.49
N LEU A 70 -10.95 13.39 26.34
CA LEU A 70 -10.56 14.81 26.19
C LEU A 70 -11.66 15.79 26.62
N LEU A 71 -12.91 15.57 26.22
CA LEU A 71 -14.03 16.48 26.58
C LEU A 71 -14.34 16.53 28.08
N PRO A 72 -14.32 15.41 28.84
CA PRO A 72 -14.55 15.45 30.28
C PRO A 72 -13.36 15.99 31.10
N SER A 73 -12.17 16.12 30.50
CA SER A 73 -10.99 16.58 31.21
C SER A 73 -11.12 18.06 31.62
N PRO A 74 -10.81 18.41 32.89
CA PRO A 74 -10.88 19.79 33.35
C PRO A 74 -9.74 20.66 32.81
N TYR A 75 -8.71 20.05 32.20
CA TYR A 75 -7.52 20.73 31.73
C TYR A 75 -7.66 21.16 30.26
N LEU A 76 -8.29 22.31 30.03
CA LEU A 76 -8.61 22.80 28.68
C LEU A 76 -7.41 22.83 27.72
N TYR A 77 -6.24 23.32 28.17
CA TYR A 77 -5.05 23.37 27.31
C TYR A 77 -4.58 21.97 26.89
N TYR A 78 -4.53 21.03 27.84
CA TYR A 78 -4.21 19.63 27.56
C TYR A 78 -5.21 19.03 26.57
N SER A 79 -6.51 19.24 26.77
CA SER A 79 -7.54 18.71 25.89
C SER A 79 -7.47 19.31 24.49
N ALA A 80 -7.28 20.63 24.37
CA ALA A 80 -7.19 21.31 23.08
C ALA A 80 -5.97 20.86 22.27
N VAL A 81 -4.79 20.78 22.89
CA VAL A 81 -3.57 20.33 22.22
C VAL A 81 -3.69 18.89 21.74
N ASN A 82 -4.14 17.97 22.61
CA ASN A 82 -4.29 16.57 22.23
C ASN A 82 -5.40 16.36 21.20
N PHE A 83 -6.48 17.14 21.26
CA PHE A 83 -7.54 17.12 20.26
C PHE A 83 -6.97 17.51 18.88
N VAL A 84 -6.27 18.65 18.78
CA VAL A 84 -5.68 19.09 17.50
C VAL A 84 -4.71 18.06 16.94
N ILE A 85 -3.85 17.48 17.80
CA ILE A 85 -2.91 16.42 17.39
C ILE A 85 -3.67 15.19 16.87
N PHE A 86 -4.65 14.71 17.63
CA PHE A 86 -5.42 13.50 17.29
C PHE A 86 -6.19 13.68 15.98
N GLN A 87 -6.92 14.80 15.83
CA GLN A 87 -7.65 15.12 14.59
C GLN A 87 -6.73 15.21 13.38
N THR A 88 -5.56 15.83 13.54
CA THR A 88 -4.59 15.97 12.45
C THR A 88 -4.06 14.60 12.02
N LEU A 89 -3.71 13.75 12.99
CA LEU A 89 -3.24 12.39 12.71
C LEU A 89 -4.34 11.53 12.07
N ALA A 90 -5.57 11.60 12.57
CA ALA A 90 -6.72 10.85 12.02
C ALA A 90 -6.99 11.26 10.57
N PHE A 91 -7.00 12.56 10.30
CA PHE A 91 -7.17 13.10 8.95
C PHE A 91 -6.06 12.63 7.99
N LEU A 92 -4.80 12.67 8.42
CA LEU A 92 -3.67 12.22 7.61
C LEU A 92 -3.67 10.70 7.39
N ALA A 93 -4.04 9.92 8.41
CA ALA A 93 -4.17 8.47 8.31
C ALA A 93 -5.26 8.07 7.31
N ILE A 94 -6.47 8.62 7.46
CA ILE A 94 -7.60 8.35 6.56
C ILE A 94 -7.29 8.84 5.15
N THR A 95 -6.71 10.02 4.98
CA THR A 95 -6.32 10.52 3.65
C THR A 95 -5.29 9.58 3.00
N SER A 96 -4.28 9.13 3.75
CA SER A 96 -3.27 8.20 3.23
C SER A 96 -3.88 6.83 2.88
N HIS A 97 -4.82 6.33 3.68
CA HIS A 97 -5.58 5.11 3.42
C HIS A 97 -6.38 5.22 2.12
N LEU A 98 -7.20 6.27 1.99
CA LEU A 98 -8.00 6.53 0.79
C LEU A 98 -7.11 6.69 -0.45
N ARG A 99 -5.99 7.40 -0.34
CA ARG A 99 -5.02 7.53 -1.45
C ARG A 99 -4.42 6.19 -1.83
N THR A 100 -4.13 5.30 -0.89
CA THR A 100 -3.62 3.96 -1.18
C THR A 100 -4.68 3.10 -1.87
N MET A 101 -5.91 3.16 -1.38
CA MET A 101 -7.07 2.42 -1.88
C MET A 101 -7.46 2.82 -3.30
N PHE A 102 -7.54 4.13 -3.56
CA PHE A 102 -8.10 4.66 -4.81
C PHE A 102 -7.07 5.03 -5.89
N SER A 103 -5.78 4.77 -5.66
CA SER A 103 -4.72 5.02 -6.65
C SER A 103 -4.37 3.75 -7.44
N ASP A 104 -4.12 3.92 -8.73
CA ASP A 104 -3.52 2.89 -9.58
C ASP A 104 -2.17 2.45 -8.97
N PRO A 105 -1.99 1.18 -8.57
CA PRO A 105 -0.76 0.70 -7.94
C PRO A 105 0.41 0.55 -8.93
N GLY A 106 0.17 0.74 -10.23
CA GLY A 106 1.13 0.52 -11.31
C GLY A 106 0.71 -0.62 -12.23
N ALA A 107 -0.58 -0.71 -12.55
CA ALA A 107 -1.13 -1.75 -13.40
C ALA A 107 -0.56 -1.69 -14.82
N VAL A 108 -0.14 -2.85 -15.33
CA VAL A 108 0.35 -3.04 -16.70
C VAL A 108 -0.86 -3.15 -17.64
N PRO A 109 -0.88 -2.45 -18.79
CA PRO A 109 -1.94 -2.58 -19.79
C PRO A 109 -2.12 -4.03 -20.26
N ARG A 110 -3.38 -4.48 -20.42
CA ARG A 110 -3.69 -5.80 -20.97
C ARG A 110 -3.53 -5.80 -22.50
N GLY A 111 -3.38 -7.00 -23.07
CA GLY A 111 -3.38 -7.17 -24.52
C GLY A 111 -2.16 -6.62 -25.27
N ASN A 112 -1.18 -6.02 -24.58
CA ASN A 112 0.00 -5.45 -25.22
C ASN A 112 1.03 -6.49 -25.71
N ALA A 113 0.75 -7.79 -25.59
CA ALA A 113 1.63 -8.86 -26.06
C ALA A 113 1.40 -9.23 -27.53
N THR A 114 1.27 -8.24 -28.42
CA THR A 114 1.14 -8.46 -29.86
C THR A 114 2.50 -8.75 -30.51
N LYS A 115 2.50 -9.33 -31.72
CA LYS A 115 3.76 -9.61 -32.44
C LYS A 115 4.48 -8.31 -32.78
N GLU A 116 3.72 -7.28 -33.14
CA GLU A 116 4.19 -5.96 -33.49
C GLU A 116 4.88 -5.30 -32.29
N THR A 117 4.27 -5.32 -31.10
CA THR A 117 4.89 -4.76 -29.89
C THR A 117 6.16 -5.52 -29.50
N ILE A 118 6.23 -6.83 -29.73
CA ILE A 118 7.44 -7.63 -29.46
C ILE A 118 8.56 -7.28 -30.45
N GLN A 119 8.22 -7.10 -31.73
CA GLN A 119 9.18 -6.74 -32.76
C GLN A 119 9.70 -5.30 -32.59
N GLN A 120 8.85 -4.38 -32.09
CA GLN A 120 9.20 -3.00 -31.77
C GLN A 120 10.12 -2.85 -30.55
N MET A 121 10.28 -3.88 -29.70
CA MET A 121 11.16 -3.80 -28.53
C MET A 121 12.65 -3.93 -28.85
N GLY A 122 13.03 -4.13 -30.12
CA GLY A 122 14.45 -4.16 -30.53
C GLY A 122 15.29 -5.21 -29.78
N LEU A 123 14.69 -6.36 -29.43
CA LEU A 123 15.30 -7.36 -28.56
C LEU A 123 16.59 -7.92 -29.20
N CYS A 124 17.67 -7.93 -28.43
CA CYS A 124 18.90 -8.60 -28.84
C CYS A 124 18.71 -10.13 -28.90
N ASP A 125 19.44 -10.80 -29.79
CA ASP A 125 19.42 -12.26 -29.89
C ASP A 125 19.71 -12.91 -28.52
N GLY A 126 18.77 -13.75 -28.06
CA GLY A 126 18.85 -14.44 -26.78
C GLY A 126 18.16 -13.74 -25.59
N GLN A 127 17.58 -12.55 -25.79
CA GLN A 127 16.86 -11.84 -24.73
C GLN A 127 15.47 -12.48 -24.48
N VAL A 128 15.23 -12.91 -23.23
CA VAL A 128 13.98 -13.60 -22.84
C VAL A 128 12.93 -12.58 -22.39
N VAL A 129 11.79 -12.58 -23.07
CA VAL A 129 10.61 -11.78 -22.67
C VAL A 129 9.60 -12.64 -21.93
N TYR A 130 9.24 -12.21 -20.72
CA TYR A 130 8.18 -12.86 -19.95
C TYR A 130 6.82 -12.31 -20.34
N LYS A 131 5.83 -13.19 -20.47
CA LYS A 131 4.43 -12.85 -20.75
C LYS A 131 3.53 -13.32 -19.64
N CYS A 132 2.47 -12.58 -19.37
CA CYS A 132 1.39 -13.04 -18.50
C CYS A 132 0.26 -13.64 -19.36
N PRO A 133 -0.04 -14.94 -19.23
CA PRO A 133 -1.11 -15.57 -20.02
C PRO A 133 -2.51 -15.04 -19.65
N LYS A 134 -2.73 -14.68 -18.37
CA LYS A 134 -4.03 -14.17 -17.89
C LYS A 134 -4.33 -12.74 -18.37
N CYS A 135 -3.30 -11.90 -18.45
CA CYS A 135 -3.43 -10.51 -18.91
C CYS A 135 -3.22 -10.35 -20.42
N CYS A 136 -2.71 -11.39 -21.10
CA CYS A 136 -2.18 -11.31 -22.46
C CYS A 136 -1.22 -10.12 -22.64
N CYS A 137 -0.38 -9.89 -21.63
CA CYS A 137 0.51 -8.73 -21.58
C CYS A 137 1.98 -9.14 -21.46
N ILE A 138 2.85 -8.30 -21.99
CA ILE A 138 4.30 -8.36 -21.77
C ILE A 138 4.51 -7.96 -20.33
N LYS A 139 5.24 -8.79 -19.58
CA LYS A 139 5.45 -8.63 -18.15
C LYS A 139 6.74 -7.85 -17.94
N PRO A 140 6.69 -6.58 -17.50
CA PRO A 140 7.89 -5.83 -17.18
C PRO A 140 8.67 -6.51 -16.06
N ASP A 141 9.96 -6.20 -15.97
CA ASP A 141 10.79 -6.64 -14.84
C ASP A 141 10.15 -6.24 -13.52
N ARG A 142 10.23 -7.14 -12.53
CA ARG A 142 9.67 -6.97 -11.17
C ARG A 142 8.15 -6.80 -11.12
N ALA A 143 7.43 -6.94 -12.23
CA ALA A 143 5.98 -7.00 -12.19
C ALA A 143 5.52 -8.38 -11.69
N HIS A 144 4.34 -8.47 -11.09
CA HIS A 144 3.72 -9.76 -10.75
C HIS A 144 2.21 -9.70 -11.01
N HIS A 145 1.61 -10.83 -11.37
CA HIS A 145 0.16 -10.92 -11.57
C HIS A 145 -0.52 -11.16 -10.23
N CYS A 146 -1.42 -10.26 -9.84
CA CYS A 146 -2.31 -10.43 -8.69
C CYS A 146 -3.63 -11.05 -9.17
N SER A 147 -4.00 -12.20 -8.64
CA SER A 147 -5.27 -12.87 -8.96
C SER A 147 -6.48 -12.17 -8.36
N VAL A 148 -6.32 -11.36 -7.31
CA VAL A 148 -7.44 -10.59 -6.75
C VAL A 148 -7.72 -9.37 -7.62
N CYS A 149 -6.69 -8.57 -7.90
CA CYS A 149 -6.81 -7.41 -8.79
C CYS A 149 -7.01 -7.80 -10.27
N GLN A 150 -6.78 -9.06 -10.67
CA GLN A 150 -6.80 -9.53 -12.06
C GLN A 150 -5.89 -8.73 -13.00
N ARG A 151 -4.74 -8.28 -12.48
CA ARG A 151 -3.79 -7.40 -13.17
C ARG A 151 -2.36 -7.74 -12.85
N CYS A 152 -1.48 -7.49 -13.82
CA CYS A 152 -0.06 -7.39 -13.55
C CYS A 152 0.25 -6.02 -12.95
N ILE A 153 0.91 -5.99 -11.79
CA ILE A 153 1.28 -4.77 -11.07
C ILE A 153 2.80 -4.61 -11.10
N LYS A 154 3.30 -3.43 -11.49
CA LYS A 154 4.74 -3.11 -11.51
C LYS A 154 5.30 -2.95 -10.10
N LYS A 155 6.48 -3.52 -9.86
CA LYS A 155 7.09 -3.63 -8.51
C LYS A 155 6.05 -4.03 -7.46
N MET A 156 5.28 -5.07 -7.77
CA MET A 156 4.24 -5.54 -6.86
C MET A 156 4.89 -5.98 -5.55
N ASP A 157 4.42 -5.41 -4.45
CA ASP A 157 4.84 -5.84 -3.12
C ASP A 157 3.89 -6.93 -2.62
N HIS A 158 2.62 -6.58 -2.43
CA HIS A 158 1.57 -7.53 -2.03
C HIS A 158 0.17 -7.01 -2.40
N HIS A 159 -0.84 -7.88 -2.27
CA HIS A 159 -2.24 -7.46 -2.20
C HIS A 159 -2.62 -7.29 -0.74
N CYS A 160 -3.15 -6.12 -0.36
CA CYS A 160 -3.52 -5.83 1.02
C CYS A 160 -5.04 -5.63 1.13
N PRO A 161 -5.77 -6.56 1.77
CA PRO A 161 -7.21 -6.43 1.96
C PRO A 161 -7.58 -5.15 2.73
N TRP A 162 -6.77 -4.74 3.71
CA TRP A 162 -7.03 -3.56 4.54
C TRP A 162 -7.06 -2.22 3.79
N VAL A 163 -6.46 -2.15 2.60
CA VAL A 163 -6.55 -0.98 1.71
C VAL A 163 -7.30 -1.30 0.42
N ASN A 164 -7.96 -2.47 0.33
CA ASN A 164 -8.68 -2.95 -0.84
C ASN A 164 -7.91 -2.76 -2.17
N ASN A 165 -6.59 -2.97 -2.16
CA ASN A 165 -5.75 -2.71 -3.31
C ASN A 165 -4.41 -3.46 -3.23
N CYS A 166 -3.75 -3.60 -4.38
CA CYS A 166 -2.33 -3.93 -4.39
C CYS A 166 -1.49 -2.76 -3.92
N VAL A 167 -0.37 -3.06 -3.25
CA VAL A 167 0.72 -2.12 -2.99
C VAL A 167 1.78 -2.35 -4.06
N GLY A 168 2.09 -1.31 -4.83
CA GLY A 168 3.05 -1.34 -5.93
C GLY A 168 3.71 0.00 -6.17
N GLU A 169 4.42 0.12 -7.29
CA GLU A 169 5.27 1.27 -7.63
C GLU A 169 4.59 2.64 -7.46
N LYS A 170 3.31 2.76 -7.84
CA LYS A 170 2.62 4.07 -7.91
C LYS A 170 1.84 4.44 -6.65
N ASN A 171 1.67 3.55 -5.68
CA ASN A 171 0.96 3.84 -4.43
C ASN A 171 1.75 3.46 -3.16
N GLN A 172 2.96 2.90 -3.29
CA GLN A 172 3.82 2.54 -2.15
C GLN A 172 4.04 3.70 -1.18
N LYS A 173 4.20 4.94 -1.66
CA LYS A 173 4.32 6.14 -0.81
C LYS A 173 3.13 6.28 0.14
N TYR A 174 1.91 6.17 -0.39
CA TYR A 174 0.69 6.34 0.40
C TYR A 174 0.52 5.23 1.42
N PHE A 175 0.88 4.00 1.05
CA PHE A 175 0.84 2.87 1.98
C PHE A 175 1.81 3.08 3.16
N VAL A 176 3.03 3.55 2.90
CA VAL A 176 3.99 3.83 3.98
C VAL A 176 3.53 4.98 4.88
N LEU A 177 2.92 6.02 4.31
CA LEU A 177 2.32 7.09 5.11
C LEU A 177 1.14 6.62 5.93
N PHE A 178 0.28 5.77 5.37
CA PHE A 178 -0.84 5.16 6.08
C PHE A 178 -0.35 4.37 7.30
N THR A 179 0.64 3.48 7.13
CA THR A 179 1.17 2.70 8.25
C THR A 179 1.86 3.57 9.29
N PHE A 180 2.61 4.59 8.86
CA PHE A 180 3.22 5.55 9.77
C PHE A 180 2.19 6.30 10.60
N TYR A 181 1.16 6.87 9.98
CA TYR A 181 0.15 7.66 10.70
C TYR A 181 -0.71 6.80 11.61
N ILE A 182 -1.05 5.56 11.22
CA ILE A 182 -1.75 4.63 12.12
C ILE A 182 -0.85 4.24 13.31
N ALA A 183 0.44 4.01 13.10
CA ALA A 183 1.36 3.72 14.19
C ALA A 183 1.44 4.87 15.22
N VAL A 184 1.55 6.10 14.73
CA VAL A 184 1.64 7.30 15.57
C VAL A 184 0.33 7.58 16.30
N ILE A 185 -0.82 7.57 15.61
CA ILE A 185 -2.12 7.82 16.25
C ILE A 185 -2.49 6.72 17.25
N SER A 186 -2.16 5.45 16.96
CA SER A 186 -2.44 4.35 17.88
C SER A 186 -1.56 4.46 19.13
N SER A 187 -0.27 4.81 18.98
CA SER A 187 0.62 5.05 20.11
C SER A 187 0.16 6.23 20.97
N HIS A 188 -0.33 7.31 20.33
CA HIS A 188 -0.91 8.47 21.02
C HIS A 188 -2.20 8.12 21.75
N ALA A 189 -3.12 7.38 21.12
CA ALA A 189 -4.36 6.88 21.73
C ALA A 189 -4.07 5.99 22.94
N PHE A 190 -3.09 5.08 22.82
CA PHE A 190 -2.65 4.22 23.92
C PHE A 190 -2.14 5.04 25.11
N PHE A 191 -1.27 6.03 24.86
CA PHE A 191 -0.77 6.92 25.89
C PHE A 191 -1.88 7.70 26.59
N LEU A 192 -2.83 8.27 25.83
CA LEU A 192 -3.97 9.00 26.37
C LEU A 192 -4.88 8.11 27.20
N ALA A 193 -5.19 6.91 26.70
CA ALA A 193 -6.06 5.95 27.39
C ALA A 193 -5.47 5.48 28.71
N ILE A 194 -4.17 5.14 28.75
CA ILE A 194 -3.48 4.74 29.98
C ILE A 194 -3.40 5.91 30.97
N SER A 195 -3.05 7.11 30.48
CA SER A 195 -2.98 8.30 31.33
C SER A 195 -4.34 8.64 31.97
N HIS A 196 -5.41 8.57 31.17
CA HIS A 196 -6.77 8.79 31.65
C HIS A 196 -7.21 7.68 32.62
N PHE A 197 -6.90 6.42 32.32
CA PHE A 197 -7.19 5.29 33.22
C PHE A 197 -6.52 5.47 34.59
N ILE A 198 -5.22 5.81 34.62
CA ILE A 198 -4.48 6.06 35.87
C ILE A 198 -5.08 7.23 36.65
N MET A 199 -5.41 8.33 35.96
CA MET A 199 -6.08 9.48 36.59
C MET A 199 -7.42 9.09 37.23
N CYS A 200 -8.23 8.28 36.53
CA CYS A 200 -9.52 7.81 37.02
C CYS A 200 -9.39 6.87 38.22
N VAL A 201 -8.40 5.97 38.22
CA VAL A 201 -8.13 5.08 39.35
C VAL A 201 -7.69 5.84 40.59
N ASN A 202 -6.89 6.90 40.41
CA ASN A 202 -6.41 7.74 41.52
C ASN A 202 -7.45 8.77 42.00
N SER A 203 -8.59 8.89 41.31
CA SER A 203 -9.65 9.86 41.60
C SER A 203 -11.00 9.14 41.78
N ASP A 204 -12.08 9.88 42.06
CA ASP A 204 -13.42 9.31 42.00
C ASP A 204 -13.85 9.14 40.53
N TRP A 205 -14.11 7.89 40.09
CA TRP A 205 -14.60 7.59 38.74
C TRP A 205 -15.84 8.41 38.32
N ASN A 206 -16.70 8.77 39.28
CA ASN A 206 -17.90 9.58 39.04
C ASN A 206 -17.58 11.02 38.59
N LYS A 207 -16.34 11.50 38.79
CA LYS A 207 -15.90 12.84 38.39
C LYS A 207 -15.10 12.83 37.08
N CYS A 208 -14.73 11.65 36.58
CA CYS A 208 -13.77 11.53 35.49
C CYS A 208 -14.39 11.40 34.09
N SER A 209 -15.66 11.00 33.99
CA SER A 209 -16.35 10.88 32.72
C SER A 209 -17.83 11.25 32.85
N SER A 210 -18.41 11.72 31.74
CA SER A 210 -19.85 11.95 31.61
C SER A 210 -20.66 10.65 31.47
N LYS A 211 -19.99 9.51 31.27
CA LYS A 211 -20.59 8.18 31.17
C LYS A 211 -20.52 7.46 32.52
N SER A 212 -21.33 6.40 32.68
CA SER A 212 -21.27 5.56 33.88
C SER A 212 -19.88 4.90 34.02
N PRO A 213 -19.35 4.75 35.25
CA PRO A 213 -18.02 4.16 35.45
C PRO A 213 -17.80 2.81 34.74
N PRO A 214 -18.74 1.84 34.76
CA PRO A 214 -18.54 0.58 34.05
C PRO A 214 -18.42 0.75 32.53
N ALA A 215 -19.22 1.64 31.94
CA ALA A 215 -19.17 1.90 30.50
C ALA A 215 -17.83 2.53 30.10
N THR A 216 -17.35 3.51 30.89
CA THR A 216 -16.04 4.16 30.67
C THR A 216 -14.91 3.15 30.72
N VAL A 217 -14.90 2.27 31.74
CA VAL A 217 -13.87 1.23 31.88
C VAL A 217 -13.84 0.30 30.66
N ILE A 218 -15.01 -0.18 30.21
CA ILE A 218 -15.10 -1.07 29.04
C ILE A 218 -14.56 -0.38 27.78
N LEU A 219 -14.97 0.87 27.53
CA LEU A 219 -14.52 1.64 26.37
C LEU A 219 -12.99 1.87 26.39
N LEU A 220 -12.43 2.21 27.55
CA LEU A 220 -10.99 2.41 27.70
C LEU A 220 -10.20 1.11 27.50
N ILE A 221 -10.68 0.00 28.06
CA ILE A 221 -10.03 -1.31 27.89
C ILE A 221 -9.99 -1.69 26.41
N LEU A 222 -11.12 -1.60 25.71
CA LEU A 222 -11.20 -1.89 24.28
C LEU A 222 -10.29 -0.97 23.46
N LEU A 223 -10.25 0.33 23.77
CA LEU A 223 -9.34 1.28 23.12
C LEU A 223 -7.87 0.92 23.36
N ILE A 224 -7.49 0.54 24.59
CA ILE A 224 -6.12 0.14 24.93
C ILE A 224 -5.71 -1.09 24.12
N PHE A 225 -6.56 -2.11 24.04
CA PHE A 225 -6.29 -3.31 23.25
C PHE A 225 -6.16 -3.01 21.76
N GLU A 226 -7.10 -2.24 21.21
CA GLU A 226 -7.06 -1.80 19.82
C GLU A 226 -5.77 -1.01 19.51
N ALA A 227 -5.50 0.02 20.31
CA ALA A 227 -4.36 0.91 20.13
C ALA A 227 -3.03 0.15 20.23
N LEU A 228 -2.89 -0.78 21.18
CA LEU A 228 -1.68 -1.59 21.32
C LEU A 228 -1.50 -2.53 20.13
N LEU A 229 -2.55 -3.23 19.71
CA LEU A 229 -2.51 -4.17 18.59
C LEU A 229 -2.11 -3.44 17.30
N PHE A 230 -2.78 -2.33 16.99
CA PHE A 230 -2.51 -1.59 15.76
C PHE A 230 -1.19 -0.84 15.81
N ALA A 231 -0.76 -0.30 16.96
CA ALA A 231 0.56 0.29 17.10
C ALA A 231 1.67 -0.72 16.78
N ILE A 232 1.63 -1.92 17.37
CA ILE A 232 2.65 -2.95 17.12
C ILE A 232 2.62 -3.39 15.65
N PHE A 233 1.44 -3.78 15.15
CA PHE A 233 1.29 -4.28 13.79
C PHE A 233 1.76 -3.26 12.74
N THR A 234 1.34 -2.00 12.88
CA THR A 234 1.69 -0.96 11.90
C THR A 234 3.11 -0.44 12.06
N CYS A 235 3.70 -0.43 13.27
CA CYS A 235 5.13 -0.17 13.45
C CYS A 235 5.99 -1.20 12.71
N VAL A 236 5.67 -2.49 12.86
CA VAL A 236 6.39 -3.56 12.14
C VAL A 236 6.23 -3.40 10.64
N MET A 237 5.00 -3.19 10.15
CA MET A 237 4.72 -3.03 8.72
C MET A 237 5.37 -1.76 8.14
N PHE A 238 5.42 -0.66 8.89
CA PHE A 238 6.14 0.54 8.50
C PHE A 238 7.65 0.25 8.37
N GLY A 239 8.23 -0.40 9.39
CA GLY A 239 9.65 -0.76 9.39
C GLY A 239 10.04 -1.67 8.21
N THR A 240 9.24 -2.71 7.95
CA THR A 240 9.50 -3.63 6.83
C THR A 240 9.38 -2.93 5.48
N GLN A 241 8.41 -2.05 5.29
CA GLN A 241 8.28 -1.28 4.05
C GLN A 241 9.47 -0.31 3.85
N VAL A 242 9.89 0.41 4.90
CA VAL A 242 11.05 1.31 4.82
C VAL A 242 12.31 0.52 4.51
N GLN A 243 12.50 -0.63 5.14
CA GLN A 243 13.63 -1.53 4.88
C GLN A 243 13.61 -2.09 3.45
N ALA A 244 12.44 -2.50 2.95
CA ALA A 244 12.28 -2.97 1.57
C ALA A 244 12.66 -1.88 0.56
N ILE A 245 12.20 -0.64 0.79
CA ILE A 245 12.60 0.52 -0.02
C ILE A 245 14.11 0.76 0.09
N TRP A 246 14.67 0.75 1.30
CA TRP A 246 16.09 0.96 1.55
C TRP A 246 16.97 -0.03 0.75
N ASN A 247 16.55 -1.28 0.67
CA ASN A 247 17.26 -2.35 -0.03
C ASN A 247 16.92 -2.48 -1.53
N ASP A 248 16.01 -1.64 -2.05
CA ASP A 248 15.42 -1.70 -3.41
C ASP A 248 14.83 -3.08 -3.74
N GLU A 249 14.15 -3.69 -2.79
CA GLU A 249 13.51 -5.01 -2.88
C GLU A 249 12.00 -4.89 -2.62
N THR A 250 11.21 -5.76 -3.25
CA THR A 250 9.79 -5.95 -2.91
C THR A 250 9.62 -7.15 -1.97
N GLY A 251 8.50 -7.24 -1.26
CA GLY A 251 8.17 -8.40 -0.42
C GLY A 251 8.19 -9.73 -1.20
N ILE A 252 7.75 -9.74 -2.46
CA ILE A 252 7.82 -10.94 -3.32
C ILE A 252 9.29 -11.33 -3.62
N GLU A 253 10.15 -10.35 -3.90
CA GLU A 253 11.57 -10.59 -4.20
C GLU A 253 12.31 -11.17 -2.99
N GLN A 254 12.01 -10.65 -1.79
CA GLN A 254 12.55 -11.16 -0.52
C GLN A 254 12.13 -12.61 -0.26
N LEU A 255 10.82 -12.90 -0.39
CA LEU A 255 10.29 -14.25 -0.14
C LEU A 255 10.80 -15.29 -1.14
N LYS A 256 10.94 -14.91 -2.41
CA LYS A 256 11.44 -15.81 -3.46
C LYS A 256 12.96 -15.95 -3.49
N LYS A 257 13.69 -15.12 -2.73
CA LYS A 257 15.16 -15.03 -2.79
C LYS A 257 15.64 -14.88 -4.23
N GLU A 258 14.94 -14.06 -5.03
CA GLU A 258 15.29 -13.89 -6.43
C GLU A 258 16.71 -13.31 -6.54
N SER A 259 17.55 -13.95 -7.35
CA SER A 259 18.87 -13.41 -7.67
C SER A 259 18.69 -12.04 -8.33
N VAL A 260 19.31 -11.01 -7.77
CA VAL A 260 19.17 -9.64 -8.24
C VAL A 260 19.66 -9.55 -9.68
N ARG A 261 18.76 -9.30 -10.63
CA ARG A 261 19.07 -9.15 -12.06
C ARG A 261 19.22 -7.68 -12.49
N TRP A 262 18.95 -6.75 -11.58
CA TRP A 262 18.99 -5.31 -11.81
C TRP A 262 20.11 -4.66 -11.01
N GLN A 263 20.56 -3.48 -11.45
CA GLN A 263 21.48 -2.69 -10.66
C GLN A 263 20.76 -2.12 -9.44
N LYS A 264 21.16 -2.53 -8.23
CA LYS A 264 20.61 -1.96 -6.99
C LYS A 264 20.91 -0.47 -6.91
N ARG A 265 19.90 0.31 -6.55
CA ARG A 265 20.08 1.73 -6.21
C ARG A 265 20.76 1.85 -4.85
N SER A 266 21.47 2.97 -4.64
CA SER A 266 21.89 3.32 -3.28
C SER A 266 20.65 3.60 -2.42
N PRO A 267 20.71 3.35 -1.09
CA PRO A 267 19.52 3.47 -0.24
C PRO A 267 18.80 4.81 -0.33
N TRP A 268 19.57 5.91 -0.35
CA TRP A 268 19.05 7.26 -0.53
C TRP A 268 18.35 7.48 -1.88
N ARG A 269 18.87 6.89 -2.96
CA ARG A 269 18.23 6.96 -4.29
C ARG A 269 16.94 6.15 -4.32
N SER A 270 16.87 5.04 -3.57
CA SER A 270 15.65 4.23 -3.45
C SER A 270 14.55 4.98 -2.71
N LEU A 271 14.85 5.55 -1.54
CA LEU A 271 13.92 6.40 -0.80
C LEU A 271 13.43 7.58 -1.65
N ARG A 272 14.35 8.31 -2.29
CA ARG A 272 14.02 9.41 -3.19
C ARG A 272 13.14 8.99 -4.37
N SER A 273 13.25 7.74 -4.82
CA SER A 273 12.40 7.25 -5.91
C SER A 273 10.94 7.01 -5.50
N VAL A 274 10.67 6.83 -4.20
CA VAL A 274 9.32 6.67 -3.65
C VAL A 274 8.76 8.02 -3.17
N PHE A 275 9.55 8.77 -2.40
CA PHE A 275 9.10 9.99 -1.72
C PHE A 275 9.42 11.30 -2.44
N GLY A 276 10.32 11.27 -3.44
CA GLY A 276 10.83 12.46 -4.11
C GLY A 276 11.98 13.15 -3.39
N ARG A 277 12.29 14.39 -3.76
CA ARG A 277 13.35 15.17 -3.08
C ARG A 277 12.95 15.41 -1.61
N PHE A 278 13.90 15.21 -0.69
CA PHE A 278 13.65 15.38 0.74
C PHE A 278 13.09 16.77 1.04
N SER A 279 11.93 16.80 1.68
CA SER A 279 11.18 18.00 2.06
C SER A 279 10.00 17.57 2.97
N LEU A 280 9.30 18.54 3.58
CA LEU A 280 8.09 18.28 4.37
C LEU A 280 6.99 17.52 3.58
N VAL A 281 7.06 17.58 2.26
CA VAL A 281 6.16 16.87 1.32
C VAL A 281 6.28 15.35 1.41
N TRP A 282 7.38 14.82 1.99
CA TRP A 282 7.53 13.39 2.24
C TRP A 282 6.40 12.84 3.10
N PHE A 283 5.97 13.63 4.09
CA PHE A 283 4.91 13.29 5.03
C PHE A 283 3.51 13.63 4.47
N SER A 284 3.41 14.31 3.32
CA SER A 284 2.12 14.72 2.77
C SER A 284 1.51 13.66 1.84
N PRO A 285 0.29 13.16 2.11
CA PRO A 285 -0.42 12.27 1.19
C PRO A 285 -1.02 12.99 -0.03
N PHE A 286 -0.98 14.32 -0.06
CA PHE A 286 -1.53 15.16 -1.13
C PHE A 286 -0.64 15.25 -2.37
N THR A 287 0.58 14.73 -2.28
CA THR A 287 1.54 14.78 -3.39
C THR A 287 1.76 13.40 -4.00
N GLY A 288 1.82 13.38 -5.34
CA GLY A 288 2.17 12.21 -6.13
C GLY A 288 3.48 11.56 -5.70
N PRO A 289 3.68 10.26 -5.93
CA PRO A 289 5.04 9.73 -6.06
C PRO A 289 5.74 10.54 -7.16
N SER A 290 6.98 10.95 -6.92
CA SER A 290 7.77 11.60 -7.96
C SER A 290 8.16 10.56 -9.01
N LEU A 291 7.25 10.23 -9.92
CA LEU A 291 7.61 9.55 -11.14
C LEU A 291 8.50 10.52 -11.90
N ASN A 292 9.81 10.24 -11.95
CA ASN A 292 10.70 10.94 -12.87
C ASN A 292 10.06 10.86 -14.26
N LEU A 293 9.55 11.98 -14.77
CA LEU A 293 9.00 12.10 -16.13
C LEU A 293 10.02 11.57 -17.16
N ASN A 294 11.31 11.75 -16.90
CA ASN A 294 12.42 11.24 -17.71
C ASN A 294 12.50 9.70 -17.80
N LYS A 295 11.74 8.94 -16.98
CA LYS A 295 11.63 7.48 -17.06
C LYS A 295 10.39 7.00 -17.79
N LEU A 296 9.36 7.84 -17.97
CA LEU A 296 8.34 7.56 -18.98
C LEU A 296 8.96 7.63 -20.37
N ASP A 297 9.87 8.58 -20.58
CA ASP A 297 10.65 8.66 -21.82
C ASP A 297 11.51 7.40 -22.03
N GLY A 298 12.12 6.82 -20.98
CA GLY A 298 12.92 5.60 -21.12
C GLY A 298 12.13 4.32 -21.45
N TYR A 299 10.81 4.28 -21.21
CA TYR A 299 9.95 3.14 -21.59
C TYR A 299 9.13 3.41 -22.86
N LEU A 300 8.97 4.67 -23.26
CA LEU A 300 8.35 5.08 -24.52
C LEU A 300 9.40 5.32 -25.64
N HIS A 301 10.68 5.47 -25.29
CA HIS A 301 11.80 5.72 -26.20
C HIS A 301 12.94 4.71 -26.07
N ALA A 302 12.74 3.58 -25.39
CA ALA A 302 13.47 2.36 -25.73
C ALA A 302 12.71 1.68 -26.90
N VAL A 303 12.79 2.34 -28.05
CA VAL A 303 12.47 1.80 -29.37
C VAL A 303 13.77 1.28 -29.95
#